data_AF-A0A8T3M971-F1
#
_entry.id   AF-A0A8T3M971-F1
#
_cell.length_a   1.000
_cell.length_b   1.000
_cell.length_c   1.000
_cell.angle_alpha   90.00
_cell.angle_beta   90.00
_cell.angle_gamma   90.00
#
_symmetry.space_group_name_H-M   'P 1'
#
loop_
_entity.id
_entity.type
_entity.pdbx_description
1 polymer ?
#
loop_
_entity_poly.entity_id
_entity_poly.type
_entity_poly.pdbx_seq_one_letter_code
_entity_poly.pdbx_strand_id
1 'polypeptide(L)'
;PLGKGGTFVGRHVYVPRRGVALQVNAFNFPVWGMLEKLAPAFLAGLPTIVKPATPTAYIAEAAVRQLLDAGLPPGSLQLWIGDPAALLEGLDGQDQVAFTGSASTARHLRTHPTLVERGVRLTAETDSLNASILGPDAGPGSPELDLFVKQVVVEMTVKAGQKCTAIRRAFVPRQRMRDVVDAIAERLARVVVGDPRDPEVTMGALVSVEQRDEVRRSVGALAVAAMPVIGDPRRVETRAADPERGAFLAPLLLRADEPERPEPHRIEAFGPVATLMPYDSVDHVVALAALGEGSLVASVVSHDPEFVGPVVLGLAPFHGRLLVLDRADAKEQTGHGSPLPTLVHGGPGRAGGSEELGGIRAVLHHMQRTAVQGAPDTLVAVTGAWTTGASSRTEAEHPFRRPFEQLRVGDRIVGGPRTIADEDVAHFAEFTGDRFYAHTDDEAAAANPFFGRRVAHGYLVLAFAAGLFVDPAPGPVLANYGLDDLRFLAPTFPGDAITVALTVKELAPRPNQDYGEVRWDAVVTNQDDVVVATYDVLTLVAREGH
;
A
#
# COMPACT_ATOMS: atom_id res chain seq x y z
N PRO A 1 -23.78 14.92 -6.54
CA PRO A 1 -24.37 15.50 -7.78
C PRO A 1 -23.54 16.72 -8.22
N LEU A 2 -23.47 17.01 -9.51
CA LEU A 2 -22.79 18.20 -10.04
C LEU A 2 -23.80 19.32 -10.34
N GLY A 3 -25.00 18.97 -10.80
CA GLY A 3 -26.11 19.91 -10.98
C GLY A 3 -26.97 20.07 -9.72
N LYS A 4 -27.46 21.29 -9.48
CA LYS A 4 -28.36 21.61 -8.35
C LYS A 4 -29.66 20.80 -8.34
N GLY A 5 -30.18 20.48 -9.51
CA GLY A 5 -31.41 19.68 -9.66
C GLY A 5 -31.20 18.17 -9.59
N GLY A 6 -29.99 17.68 -9.30
CA GLY A 6 -29.71 16.24 -9.20
C GLY A 6 -29.71 15.46 -10.53
N THR A 7 -30.05 16.10 -11.66
CA THR A 7 -30.15 15.47 -12.99
C THR A 7 -28.81 15.32 -13.72
N PHE A 8 -27.72 15.83 -13.14
CA PHE A 8 -26.38 15.74 -13.71
C PHE A 8 -25.37 15.37 -12.62
N VAL A 9 -24.70 14.23 -12.80
CA VAL A 9 -23.77 13.64 -11.84
C VAL A 9 -22.46 13.29 -12.54
N GLY A 10 -21.38 13.12 -11.75
CA GLY A 10 -20.08 12.68 -12.25
C GLY A 10 -19.54 11.55 -11.37
N ARG A 11 -18.95 10.54 -11.98
CA ARG A 11 -18.31 9.41 -11.29
C ARG A 11 -17.03 9.00 -12.03
N HIS A 12 -16.00 8.66 -11.27
CA HIS A 12 -14.82 8.03 -11.85
C HIS A 12 -15.07 6.54 -12.01
N VAL A 13 -14.69 5.98 -13.17
CA VAL A 13 -14.63 4.55 -13.41
C VAL A 13 -13.19 4.14 -13.70
N TYR A 14 -12.85 2.90 -13.40
CA TYR A 14 -11.60 2.28 -13.85
C TYR A 14 -11.93 1.17 -14.82
N VAL A 15 -11.26 1.17 -15.97
CA VAL A 15 -11.40 0.13 -16.98
C VAL A 15 -10.02 -0.45 -17.33
N PRO A 16 -9.91 -1.76 -17.61
CA PRO A 16 -8.68 -2.34 -18.14
C PRO A 16 -8.18 -1.58 -19.37
N ARG A 17 -6.88 -1.31 -19.44
CA ARG A 17 -6.26 -0.79 -20.67
C ARG A 17 -6.23 -1.88 -21.73
N ARG A 18 -6.23 -1.47 -23.00
CA ARG A 18 -6.22 -2.39 -24.15
C ARG A 18 -4.82 -2.59 -24.73
N GLY A 19 -3.86 -2.87 -23.85
CA GLY A 19 -2.44 -3.03 -24.20
C GLY A 19 -1.78 -4.12 -23.36
N VAL A 20 -0.46 -4.18 -23.41
CA VAL A 20 0.38 -5.13 -22.68
C VAL A 20 1.07 -4.47 -21.48
N ALA A 21 1.35 -5.28 -20.47
CA ALA A 21 2.29 -4.96 -19.40
C ALA A 21 3.67 -5.53 -19.74
N LEU A 22 4.61 -4.69 -20.17
CA LEU A 22 6.01 -5.11 -20.32
C LEU A 22 6.75 -4.89 -19.00
N GLN A 23 7.18 -5.97 -18.34
CA GLN A 23 8.01 -5.86 -17.14
C GLN A 23 9.47 -6.17 -17.46
N VAL A 24 10.34 -5.19 -17.24
CA VAL A 24 11.80 -5.29 -17.41
C VAL A 24 12.43 -5.37 -16.02
N ASN A 25 12.83 -6.57 -15.62
CA ASN A 25 13.16 -6.88 -14.24
C ASN A 25 14.67 -6.93 -13.99
N ALA A 26 15.08 -6.58 -12.77
CA ALA A 26 16.45 -6.71 -12.29
C ALA A 26 16.84 -8.16 -11.97
N PHE A 27 18.13 -8.39 -11.76
CA PHE A 27 18.68 -9.73 -11.51
C PHE A 27 18.43 -10.26 -10.09
N ASN A 28 18.13 -9.37 -9.15
CA ASN A 28 18.09 -9.66 -7.71
C ASN A 28 16.94 -10.60 -7.31
N PHE A 29 15.77 -10.46 -7.94
CA PHE A 29 14.55 -11.19 -7.61
C PHE A 29 13.84 -11.73 -8.88
N PRO A 30 14.38 -12.79 -9.52
CA PRO A 30 13.82 -13.32 -10.76
C PRO A 30 12.40 -13.89 -10.61
N VAL A 31 12.02 -14.37 -9.42
CA VAL A 31 10.66 -14.85 -9.13
C VAL A 31 9.81 -13.73 -8.51
N TRP A 32 10.24 -13.17 -7.38
CA TRP A 32 9.44 -12.16 -6.67
C TRP A 32 9.17 -10.93 -7.54
N GLY A 33 10.19 -10.32 -8.16
CA GLY A 33 10.02 -9.13 -9.00
C GLY A 33 9.17 -9.37 -10.26
N MET A 34 9.07 -10.64 -10.69
CA MET A 34 8.15 -11.04 -11.74
C MET A 34 6.71 -11.14 -11.23
N LEU A 35 6.52 -11.82 -10.10
CA LEU A 35 5.19 -12.11 -9.56
C LEU A 35 4.52 -10.88 -8.94
N GLU A 36 5.28 -10.02 -8.27
CA GLU A 36 4.76 -8.82 -7.63
C GLU A 36 4.19 -7.80 -8.63
N LYS A 37 4.71 -7.78 -9.85
CA LYS A 37 4.22 -6.98 -10.98
C LYS A 37 3.17 -7.70 -11.82
N LEU A 38 3.33 -9.01 -12.04
CA LEU A 38 2.36 -9.83 -12.77
C LEU A 38 1.01 -9.87 -12.06
N ALA A 39 0.99 -10.07 -10.74
CA ALA A 39 -0.25 -10.23 -9.98
C ALA A 39 -1.23 -9.05 -10.17
N PRO A 40 -0.84 -7.77 -9.94
CA PRO A 40 -1.74 -6.64 -10.17
C PRO A 40 -2.07 -6.44 -11.65
N ALA A 41 -1.15 -6.68 -12.58
CA ALA A 41 -1.41 -6.54 -14.02
C ALA A 41 -2.44 -7.57 -14.51
N PHE A 42 -2.29 -8.83 -14.07
CA PHE A 42 -3.23 -9.91 -14.37
C PHE A 42 -4.60 -9.64 -13.77
N LEU A 43 -4.67 -9.18 -12.51
CA LEU A 43 -5.93 -8.81 -11.86
C LEU A 43 -6.62 -7.62 -12.56
N ALA A 44 -5.84 -6.68 -13.11
CA ALA A 44 -6.35 -5.59 -13.94
C ALA A 44 -6.77 -6.03 -15.36
N GLY A 45 -6.54 -7.29 -15.73
CA GLY A 45 -6.91 -7.86 -17.03
C GLY A 45 -5.91 -7.60 -18.16
N LEU A 46 -4.65 -7.28 -17.85
CA LEU A 46 -3.62 -7.03 -18.86
C LEU A 46 -2.76 -8.28 -19.12
N PRO A 47 -2.50 -8.65 -20.39
CA PRO A 47 -1.47 -9.61 -20.74
C PRO A 47 -0.08 -9.05 -20.42
N THR A 48 0.82 -9.90 -19.92
CA THR A 48 2.14 -9.49 -19.43
C THR A 48 3.27 -10.15 -20.22
N ILE A 49 4.27 -9.36 -20.62
CA ILE A 49 5.53 -9.83 -21.20
C ILE A 49 6.63 -9.62 -20.15
N VAL A 50 7.28 -10.72 -19.74
CA VAL A 50 8.37 -10.70 -18.76
C VAL A 50 9.71 -10.68 -19.48
N LYS A 51 10.50 -9.64 -19.23
CA LYS A 51 11.91 -9.58 -19.62
C LYS A 51 12.78 -9.59 -18.36
N PRO A 52 13.32 -10.74 -17.94
CA PRO A 52 14.24 -10.80 -16.81
C PRO A 52 15.64 -10.27 -17.15
N ALA A 53 16.43 -9.95 -16.14
CA ALA A 53 17.86 -9.74 -16.33
C ALA A 53 18.56 -11.06 -16.65
N THR A 54 19.48 -11.03 -17.62
CA THR A 54 20.15 -12.22 -18.15
C THR A 54 20.84 -13.09 -17.10
N PRO A 55 21.57 -12.55 -16.08
CA PRO A 55 22.33 -13.38 -15.14
C PRO A 55 21.48 -14.39 -14.35
N THR A 56 20.19 -14.10 -14.14
CA THR A 56 19.28 -14.95 -13.35
C THR A 56 18.03 -15.35 -14.12
N ALA A 57 18.03 -15.17 -15.44
CA ALA A 57 16.86 -15.43 -16.31
C ALA A 57 16.40 -16.89 -16.27
N TYR A 58 17.30 -17.86 -16.03
CA TYR A 58 16.95 -19.28 -15.94
C TYR A 58 15.96 -19.59 -14.80
N ILE A 59 16.01 -18.82 -13.70
CA ILE A 59 15.05 -18.99 -12.59
C ILE A 59 13.69 -18.40 -12.98
N ALA A 60 13.67 -17.23 -13.63
CA ALA A 60 12.45 -16.61 -14.11
C ALA A 60 11.77 -17.48 -15.17
N GLU A 61 12.54 -18.07 -16.09
CA GLU A 61 12.03 -18.98 -17.11
C GLU A 61 11.38 -20.23 -16.49
N ALA A 62 12.04 -20.86 -15.53
CA ALA A 62 11.48 -22.01 -14.82
C ALA A 62 10.15 -21.66 -14.12
N ALA A 63 10.05 -20.48 -13.51
CA ALA A 63 8.82 -20.01 -12.88
C ALA A 63 7.71 -19.73 -13.91
N VAL A 64 8.01 -19.06 -15.03
CA VAL A 64 7.03 -18.82 -16.10
C VAL A 64 6.51 -20.14 -16.67
N ARG A 65 7.39 -21.12 -16.90
CA ARG A 65 6.98 -22.44 -17.41
C ARG A 65 5.96 -23.10 -16.49
N GLN A 66 6.22 -23.11 -15.18
CA GLN A 66 5.27 -23.66 -14.20
C GLN A 66 3.92 -22.94 -14.18
N LEU A 67 3.91 -21.60 -14.33
CA LEU A 67 2.68 -20.83 -14.40
C LEU A 67 1.87 -21.13 -15.66
N LEU A 68 2.53 -21.31 -16.80
CA LEU A 68 1.87 -21.69 -18.05
C LEU A 68 1.31 -23.12 -17.96
N ASP A 69 2.07 -24.05 -17.38
CA ASP A 69 1.63 -25.44 -17.15
C ASP A 69 0.43 -25.51 -16.19
N ALA A 70 0.26 -24.52 -15.31
CA ALA A 70 -0.90 -24.40 -14.41
C ALA A 70 -2.21 -23.96 -15.12
N GLY A 71 -2.18 -23.68 -16.42
CA GLY A 71 -3.38 -23.44 -17.23
C GLY A 71 -3.81 -21.97 -17.32
N LEU A 72 -2.87 -21.02 -17.30
CA LEU A 72 -3.17 -19.62 -17.60
C LEU A 72 -3.76 -19.47 -19.01
N PRO A 73 -4.69 -18.52 -19.24
CA PRO A 73 -5.24 -18.27 -20.57
C PRO A 73 -4.12 -17.99 -21.60
N PRO A 74 -4.19 -18.57 -22.82
CA PRO A 74 -3.16 -18.34 -23.84
C PRO A 74 -2.91 -16.85 -24.09
N GLY A 75 -1.63 -16.45 -24.06
CA GLY A 75 -1.20 -15.07 -24.29
C GLY A 75 -1.23 -14.15 -23.06
N SER A 76 -1.80 -14.58 -21.93
CA SER A 76 -1.83 -13.75 -20.71
C SER A 76 -0.46 -13.56 -20.05
N LEU A 77 0.48 -14.49 -20.28
CA LEU A 77 1.85 -14.44 -19.80
C LEU A 77 2.80 -14.88 -20.91
N GLN A 78 3.85 -14.09 -21.16
CA GLN A 78 4.89 -14.35 -22.15
C GLN A 78 6.26 -14.05 -21.55
N LEU A 79 7.31 -14.68 -22.08
CA LEU A 79 8.69 -14.52 -21.62
C LEU A 79 9.59 -14.10 -22.79
N TRP A 80 10.44 -13.10 -22.56
CA TRP A 80 11.44 -12.64 -23.52
C TRP A 80 12.83 -12.62 -22.88
N ILE A 81 13.74 -13.49 -23.33
CA ILE A 81 15.13 -13.51 -22.87
C ILE A 81 16.01 -12.96 -23.99
N GLY A 82 16.51 -11.74 -23.80
CA GLY A 82 17.36 -11.07 -24.79
C GLY A 82 17.22 -9.56 -24.75
N ASP A 83 17.56 -8.93 -25.87
CA ASP A 83 17.45 -7.49 -26.08
C ASP A 83 15.97 -7.07 -26.20
N PRO A 84 15.48 -6.10 -25.39
CA PRO A 84 14.10 -5.63 -25.45
C PRO A 84 13.82 -4.62 -26.58
N ALA A 85 14.79 -4.21 -27.40
CA ALA A 85 14.61 -3.15 -28.40
C ALA A 85 13.37 -3.34 -29.29
N ALA A 86 13.21 -4.53 -29.88
CA ALA A 86 12.06 -4.84 -30.72
C ALA A 86 10.72 -4.80 -29.95
N LEU A 87 10.72 -5.18 -28.66
CA LEU A 87 9.53 -5.06 -27.82
C LEU A 87 9.15 -3.59 -27.61
N LEU A 88 10.14 -2.75 -27.31
CA LEU A 88 9.94 -1.32 -27.04
C LEU A 88 9.43 -0.57 -28.29
N GLU A 89 9.90 -0.93 -29.48
CA GLU A 89 9.45 -0.36 -30.75
C GLU A 89 7.99 -0.68 -31.08
N GLY A 90 7.49 -1.82 -30.59
CA GLY A 90 6.12 -2.27 -30.80
C GLY A 90 5.07 -1.62 -29.89
N LEU A 91 5.48 -0.91 -28.83
CA LEU A 91 4.54 -0.41 -27.81
C LEU A 91 3.72 0.81 -28.26
N ASP A 92 2.51 1.00 -27.74
CA ASP A 92 1.65 2.15 -27.99
C ASP A 92 1.10 2.81 -26.69
N GLY A 93 0.23 3.82 -26.85
CA GLY A 93 -0.35 4.57 -25.73
C GLY A 93 -1.30 3.79 -24.82
N GLN A 94 -1.62 2.53 -25.11
CA GLN A 94 -2.34 1.61 -24.21
C GLN A 94 -1.39 0.71 -23.41
N ASP A 95 -0.11 0.65 -23.78
CA ASP A 95 0.88 -0.19 -23.12
C ASP A 95 1.50 0.49 -21.90
N GLN A 96 2.19 -0.31 -21.12
CA GLN A 96 2.98 0.12 -19.97
C GLN A 96 4.29 -0.66 -19.87
N VAL A 97 5.32 0.02 -19.41
CA VAL A 97 6.62 -0.55 -19.06
C VAL A 97 6.82 -0.40 -17.55
N ALA A 98 7.01 -1.52 -16.86
CA ALA A 98 7.42 -1.54 -15.46
C ALA A 98 8.91 -1.95 -15.40
N PHE A 99 9.78 -0.99 -15.13
CA PHE A 99 11.23 -1.17 -15.11
C PHE A 99 11.76 -1.25 -13.68
N THR A 100 12.58 -2.25 -13.38
CA THR A 100 13.46 -2.27 -12.20
C THR A 100 14.91 -2.46 -12.65
N GLY A 101 15.80 -1.56 -12.24
CA GLY A 101 17.23 -1.65 -12.57
C GLY A 101 17.97 -0.34 -12.32
N SER A 102 19.08 -0.11 -13.02
CA SER A 102 19.90 1.07 -12.77
C SER A 102 19.23 2.39 -13.15
N ALA A 103 19.56 3.46 -12.44
CA ALA A 103 19.07 4.81 -12.75
C ALA A 103 19.47 5.27 -14.17
N SER A 104 20.65 4.87 -14.64
CA SER A 104 21.14 5.17 -16.01
C SER A 104 20.27 4.51 -17.08
N THR A 105 19.89 3.25 -16.90
CA THR A 105 19.04 2.51 -17.83
C THR A 105 17.61 3.07 -17.83
N ALA A 106 17.06 3.38 -16.65
CA ALA A 106 15.77 4.04 -16.54
C ALA A 106 15.74 5.40 -17.26
N ARG A 107 16.84 6.17 -17.18
CA ARG A 107 16.95 7.45 -17.91
C ARG A 107 16.90 7.24 -19.42
N HIS A 108 17.56 6.22 -19.96
CA HIS A 108 17.46 5.90 -21.38
C HIS A 108 16.04 5.50 -21.79
N LEU A 109 15.34 4.71 -20.97
CA LEU A 109 13.93 4.37 -21.21
C LEU A 109 13.01 5.59 -21.18
N ARG A 110 13.19 6.50 -20.20
CA ARG A 110 12.42 7.75 -20.09
C ARG A 110 12.55 8.65 -21.32
N THR A 111 13.68 8.57 -22.03
CA THR A 111 13.94 9.33 -23.25
C THR A 111 13.79 8.50 -24.53
N HIS A 112 13.30 7.27 -24.44
CA HIS A 112 13.15 6.40 -25.60
C HIS A 112 12.11 6.99 -26.57
N PRO A 113 12.42 7.18 -27.87
CA PRO A 113 11.52 7.84 -28.81
C PRO A 113 10.11 7.28 -28.81
N THR A 114 9.95 5.95 -28.88
CA THR A 114 8.63 5.30 -28.84
C THR A 114 7.84 5.61 -27.57
N LEU A 115 8.47 5.58 -26.40
CA LEU A 115 7.78 5.82 -25.13
C LEU A 115 7.29 7.27 -25.04
N VAL A 116 8.15 8.21 -25.46
CA VAL A 116 7.84 9.64 -25.45
C VAL A 116 6.77 9.99 -26.48
N GLU A 117 6.96 9.58 -27.74
CA GLU A 117 6.08 9.93 -28.85
C GLU A 117 4.68 9.30 -28.71
N ARG A 118 4.60 8.06 -28.22
CA ARG A 118 3.32 7.34 -28.11
C ARG A 118 2.68 7.47 -26.72
N GLY A 119 3.34 8.13 -25.78
CA GLY A 119 2.83 8.31 -24.42
C GLY A 119 2.70 7.00 -23.65
N VAL A 120 3.61 6.05 -23.89
CA VAL A 120 3.66 4.77 -23.16
C VAL A 120 3.93 5.06 -21.68
N ARG A 121 3.16 4.44 -20.77
CA ARG A 121 3.39 4.65 -19.33
C ARG A 121 4.67 3.93 -18.89
N LEU A 122 5.56 4.63 -18.20
CA LEU A 122 6.76 4.04 -17.62
C LEU A 122 6.72 4.20 -16.10
N THR A 123 6.69 3.07 -15.40
CA THR A 123 6.99 2.96 -13.97
C THR A 123 8.45 2.55 -13.85
N ALA A 124 9.21 3.26 -13.02
CA ALA A 124 10.61 2.92 -12.79
C ALA A 124 10.91 2.84 -11.29
N GLU A 125 11.51 1.71 -10.91
CA GLU A 125 12.20 1.50 -9.64
C GLU A 125 13.70 1.45 -9.92
N THR A 126 14.47 2.29 -9.25
CA THR A 126 15.91 2.41 -9.49
C THR A 126 16.73 2.34 -8.22
N ASP A 127 18.06 2.38 -8.39
CA ASP A 127 19.08 2.48 -7.33
C ASP A 127 18.62 3.36 -6.16
N SER A 128 18.94 2.99 -4.92
CA SER A 128 18.41 3.65 -3.73
C SER A 128 19.37 3.59 -2.55
N LEU A 129 19.64 4.75 -1.95
CA LEU A 129 20.50 4.88 -0.78
C LEU A 129 19.66 4.85 0.50
N ASN A 130 19.06 3.69 0.77
CA ASN A 130 18.19 3.48 1.92
C ASN A 130 18.91 3.75 3.24
N ALA A 131 18.16 4.30 4.19
CA ALA A 131 18.69 4.75 5.47
C ALA A 131 18.18 3.92 6.66
N SER A 132 18.98 3.83 7.71
CA SER A 132 18.50 3.43 9.04
C SER A 132 18.97 4.45 10.07
N ILE A 133 18.08 4.93 10.92
CA ILE A 133 18.34 5.96 11.92
C ILE A 133 18.20 5.32 13.31
N LEU A 134 19.23 5.43 14.14
CA LEU A 134 19.19 5.04 15.56
C LEU A 134 18.77 6.26 16.40
N GLY A 135 17.79 6.11 17.29
CA GLY A 135 17.39 7.17 18.22
C GLY A 135 18.41 7.46 19.33
N PRO A 136 18.39 8.67 19.93
CA PRO A 136 19.31 9.05 21.00
C PRO A 136 19.10 8.26 22.31
N ASP A 137 17.88 7.76 22.52
CA ASP A 137 17.47 6.91 23.65
C ASP A 137 18.10 5.50 23.61
N ALA A 138 18.54 5.05 22.43
CA ALA A 138 19.13 3.74 22.23
C ALA A 138 20.61 3.69 22.65
N GLY A 139 20.84 3.53 23.96
CA GLY A 139 22.18 3.33 24.55
C GLY A 139 22.66 1.87 24.58
N PRO A 140 23.91 1.62 25.00
CA PRO A 140 24.40 0.27 25.29
C PRO A 140 23.44 -0.51 26.21
N GLY A 141 23.11 -1.75 25.83
CA GLY A 141 22.16 -2.60 26.56
C GLY A 141 20.68 -2.29 26.34
N SER A 142 20.35 -1.27 25.54
CA SER A 142 18.95 -1.03 25.13
C SER A 142 18.51 -2.04 24.07
N PRO A 143 17.23 -2.49 24.10
CA PRO A 143 16.65 -3.27 23.02
C PRO A 143 16.77 -2.59 21.65
N GLU A 144 16.65 -1.26 21.60
CA GLU A 144 16.66 -0.48 20.35
C GLU A 144 18.04 -0.51 19.69
N LEU A 145 19.13 -0.44 20.46
CA LEU A 145 20.48 -0.62 19.90
C LEU A 145 20.64 -2.02 19.31
N ASP A 146 20.20 -3.06 20.03
CA ASP A 146 20.26 -4.45 19.55
C ASP A 146 19.45 -4.66 18.27
N LEU A 147 18.27 -4.05 18.19
CA LEU A 147 17.39 -4.08 17.03
C LEU A 147 18.04 -3.39 15.82
N PHE A 148 18.60 -2.20 16.02
CA PHE A 148 19.29 -1.45 14.97
C PHE A 148 20.50 -2.22 14.42
N VAL A 149 21.37 -2.71 15.31
CA VAL A 149 22.55 -3.49 14.92
C VAL A 149 22.14 -4.76 14.18
N LYS A 150 21.15 -5.50 14.70
CA LYS A 150 20.60 -6.69 14.04
C LYS A 150 20.12 -6.35 12.63
N GLN A 151 19.35 -5.28 12.48
CA GLN A 151 18.75 -4.90 11.21
C GLN A 151 19.81 -4.48 10.19
N VAL A 152 20.79 -3.65 10.57
CA VAL A 152 21.90 -3.27 9.69
C VAL A 152 22.65 -4.51 9.19
N VAL A 153 23.00 -5.43 10.09
CA VAL A 153 23.71 -6.67 9.74
C VAL A 153 22.88 -7.56 8.81
N VAL A 154 21.60 -7.76 9.11
CA VAL A 154 20.70 -8.58 8.27
C VAL A 154 20.57 -7.96 6.88
N GLU A 155 20.38 -6.65 6.77
CA GLU A 155 20.20 -5.98 5.49
C GLU A 155 21.49 -5.92 4.65
N MET A 156 22.66 -5.91 5.29
CA MET A 156 23.94 -6.09 4.61
C MET A 156 24.15 -7.52 4.08
N THR A 157 23.63 -8.55 4.78
CA THR A 157 24.03 -9.94 4.54
C THR A 157 23.01 -10.78 3.79
N VAL A 158 21.71 -10.50 3.95
CA VAL A 158 20.66 -11.20 3.20
C VAL A 158 20.87 -10.97 1.71
N LYS A 159 21.01 -12.07 0.96
CA LYS A 159 21.34 -12.07 -0.49
C LYS A 159 22.63 -11.28 -0.80
N ALA A 160 23.60 -11.29 0.12
CA ALA A 160 24.83 -10.51 0.01
C ALA A 160 24.55 -9.01 -0.28
N GLY A 161 23.52 -8.46 0.36
CA GLY A 161 23.11 -7.06 0.21
C GLY A 161 22.57 -6.68 -1.17
N GLN A 162 22.31 -7.64 -2.06
CA GLN A 162 21.73 -7.39 -3.40
C GLN A 162 20.20 -7.23 -3.35
N LYS A 163 19.72 -6.35 -2.47
CA LYS A 163 18.31 -5.92 -2.41
C LYS A 163 18.26 -4.43 -2.68
N CYS A 164 17.30 -4.00 -3.51
CA CYS A 164 17.02 -2.58 -3.74
C CYS A 164 16.67 -1.85 -2.43
N THR A 165 16.11 -2.56 -1.46
CA THR A 165 15.76 -2.08 -0.12
C THR A 165 16.83 -2.35 0.94
N ALA A 166 18.06 -2.75 0.61
CA ALA A 166 19.10 -2.96 1.63
C ALA A 166 19.56 -1.62 2.23
N ILE A 167 19.88 -1.61 3.52
CA ILE A 167 20.41 -0.41 4.20
C ILE A 167 21.79 -0.08 3.61
N ARG A 168 21.94 1.14 3.08
CA ARG A 168 23.21 1.65 2.54
C ARG A 168 23.84 2.68 3.48
N ARG A 169 23.00 3.44 4.16
CA ARG A 169 23.37 4.54 5.05
C ARG A 169 22.80 4.27 6.44
N ALA A 170 23.63 4.33 7.46
CA ALA A 170 23.18 4.16 8.85
C ALA A 170 23.58 5.40 9.66
N PHE A 171 22.58 6.12 10.16
CA PHE A 171 22.74 7.34 10.92
C PHE A 171 22.63 7.04 12.41
N VAL A 172 23.63 7.45 13.17
CA VAL A 172 23.70 7.21 14.61
C VAL A 172 24.01 8.50 15.35
N PRO A 173 23.51 8.70 16.58
CA PRO A 173 23.92 9.83 17.39
C PRO A 173 25.45 9.81 17.54
N ARG A 174 26.11 10.96 17.39
CA ARG A 174 27.59 11.03 17.39
C ARG A 174 28.25 10.28 18.56
N GLN A 175 27.66 10.39 19.74
CA GLN A 175 28.12 9.72 20.97
C GLN A 175 27.96 8.19 20.98
N ARG A 176 27.17 7.60 20.07
CA ARG A 176 26.93 6.15 19.95
C ARG A 176 27.79 5.48 18.88
N MET A 177 28.58 6.24 18.12
CA MET A 177 29.33 5.72 16.97
C MET A 177 30.20 4.51 17.34
N ARG A 178 30.94 4.59 18.44
CA ARG A 178 31.81 3.49 18.88
C ARG A 178 31.01 2.25 19.27
N ASP A 179 29.99 2.43 20.11
CA ASP A 179 29.15 1.32 20.60
C ASP A 179 28.50 0.57 19.43
N VAL A 180 28.02 1.30 18.42
CA VAL A 180 27.41 0.72 17.22
C VAL A 180 28.44 -0.02 16.36
N VAL A 181 29.63 0.54 16.14
CA VAL A 181 30.69 -0.12 15.38
C VAL A 181 31.09 -1.43 16.05
N ASP A 182 31.34 -1.41 17.36
CA ASP A 182 31.75 -2.58 18.13
C ASP A 182 30.66 -3.67 18.10
N ALA A 183 29.39 -3.30 18.27
CA ALA A 183 28.27 -4.24 18.22
C ALA A 183 28.04 -4.84 16.81
N ILE A 184 28.20 -4.04 15.75
CA ILE A 184 28.09 -4.55 14.38
C ILE A 184 29.27 -5.48 14.07
N ALA A 185 30.49 -5.15 14.51
CA ALA A 185 31.68 -6.00 14.34
C ALA A 185 31.49 -7.38 14.98
N GLU A 186 30.98 -7.43 16.21
CA GLU A 186 30.71 -8.69 16.90
C GLU A 186 29.73 -9.58 16.13
N ARG A 187 28.67 -8.98 15.56
CA ARG A 187 27.67 -9.73 14.78
C ARG A 187 28.20 -10.14 13.41
N LEU A 188 28.92 -9.27 12.71
CA LEU A 188 29.50 -9.58 11.40
C LEU A 188 30.60 -10.65 11.48
N ALA A 189 31.33 -10.75 12.60
CA ALA A 189 32.30 -11.82 12.83
C ALA A 189 31.68 -13.24 12.81
N ARG A 190 30.35 -13.34 12.97
CA ARG A 190 29.61 -14.61 12.90
C ARG A 190 29.10 -14.94 11.49
N VAL A 191 29.32 -14.05 10.52
CA VAL A 191 28.93 -14.25 9.12
C VAL A 191 29.97 -15.11 8.42
N VAL A 192 29.54 -16.26 7.91
CA VAL A 192 30.40 -17.21 7.20
C VAL A 192 30.07 -17.08 5.72
N VAL A 193 31.03 -16.56 4.95
CA VAL A 193 30.90 -16.41 3.49
C VAL A 193 31.36 -17.69 2.81
N GLY A 194 30.60 -18.20 1.84
CA GLY A 194 31.02 -19.41 1.14
C GLY A 194 29.99 -20.04 0.24
N ASP A 195 30.20 -21.32 -0.05
CA ASP A 195 29.28 -22.13 -0.84
C ASP A 195 27.95 -22.37 -0.10
N PRO A 196 26.80 -21.92 -0.62
CA PRO A 196 25.51 -22.06 0.06
C PRO A 196 25.05 -23.53 0.23
N ARG A 197 25.76 -24.51 -0.34
CA ARG A 197 25.52 -25.95 -0.10
C ARG A 197 26.11 -26.44 1.22
N ASP A 198 27.05 -25.70 1.81
CA ASP A 198 27.58 -25.98 3.15
C ASP A 198 26.63 -25.39 4.20
N PRO A 199 26.10 -26.19 5.15
CA PRO A 199 25.12 -25.73 6.13
C PRO A 199 25.64 -24.69 7.13
N GLU A 200 26.97 -24.52 7.26
CA GLU A 200 27.55 -23.50 8.13
C GLU A 200 27.74 -22.15 7.44
N VAL A 201 27.52 -22.07 6.12
CA VAL A 201 27.56 -20.81 5.37
C VAL A 201 26.29 -20.01 5.63
N THR A 202 26.45 -18.74 6.04
CA THR A 202 25.33 -17.83 6.33
C THR A 202 25.20 -16.71 5.31
N MET A 203 26.20 -16.49 4.45
CA MET A 203 26.12 -15.57 3.32
C MET A 203 26.76 -16.18 2.06
N GLY A 204 26.01 -16.18 0.95
CA GLY A 204 26.49 -16.66 -0.34
C GLY A 204 27.27 -15.60 -1.14
N ALA A 205 27.42 -15.85 -2.44
CA ALA A 205 28.07 -14.95 -3.39
C ALA A 205 27.13 -13.85 -3.91
N LEU A 206 27.74 -12.83 -4.51
CA LEU A 206 27.07 -11.93 -5.45
C LEU A 206 26.67 -12.70 -6.73
N VAL A 207 25.81 -12.10 -7.55
CA VAL A 207 25.22 -12.78 -8.73
C VAL A 207 26.24 -13.14 -9.80
N SER A 208 27.31 -12.36 -9.94
CA SER A 208 28.37 -12.57 -10.92
C SER A 208 29.68 -11.90 -10.52
N VAL A 209 30.78 -12.30 -11.17
CA VAL A 209 32.12 -11.72 -10.94
C VAL A 209 32.13 -10.24 -11.34
N GLU A 210 31.45 -9.89 -12.43
CA GLU A 210 31.31 -8.50 -12.89
C GLU A 210 30.59 -7.65 -11.83
N GLN A 211 29.55 -8.20 -11.18
CA GLN A 211 28.87 -7.50 -10.10
C GLN A 211 29.77 -7.31 -8.88
N ARG A 212 30.57 -8.32 -8.51
CA ARG A 212 31.57 -8.19 -7.43
C ARG A 212 32.57 -7.08 -7.73
N ASP A 213 33.07 -7.05 -8.95
CA ASP A 213 34.07 -6.07 -9.35
C ASP A 213 33.46 -4.65 -9.42
N GLU A 214 32.20 -4.52 -9.82
CA GLU A 214 31.46 -3.26 -9.72
C GLU A 214 31.29 -2.79 -8.27
N VAL A 215 30.90 -3.68 -7.35
CA VAL A 215 30.81 -3.34 -5.92
C VAL A 215 32.17 -2.88 -5.38
N ARG A 216 33.26 -3.53 -5.77
CA ARG A 216 34.63 -3.10 -5.40
C ARG A 216 34.97 -1.72 -5.95
N ARG A 217 34.56 -1.39 -7.18
CA ARG A 217 34.74 -0.04 -7.76
C ARG A 217 33.95 1.00 -6.97
N SER A 218 32.69 0.74 -6.64
CA SER A 218 31.88 1.65 -5.82
C SER A 218 32.49 1.86 -4.43
N VAL A 219 32.99 0.82 -3.78
CA VAL A 219 33.70 0.95 -2.49
C VAL A 219 34.97 1.80 -2.63
N GLY A 220 35.74 1.60 -3.71
CA GLY A 220 36.91 2.43 -3.99
C GLY A 220 36.58 3.92 -4.15
N ALA A 221 35.44 4.23 -4.76
CA ALA A 221 34.97 5.62 -4.88
C ALA A 221 34.43 6.18 -3.55
N LEU A 222 33.76 5.36 -2.73
CA LEU A 222 33.33 5.73 -1.39
C LEU A 222 34.51 5.98 -0.44
N ALA A 223 35.64 5.31 -0.65
CA ALA A 223 36.84 5.43 0.19
C ALA A 223 37.45 6.85 0.24
N VAL A 224 37.03 7.75 -0.67
CA VAL A 224 37.40 9.18 -0.63
C VAL A 224 36.81 9.90 0.59
N ALA A 225 35.65 9.45 1.08
CA ALA A 225 34.93 10.09 2.19
C ALA A 225 34.61 9.15 3.36
N ALA A 226 34.70 7.84 3.15
CA ALA A 226 34.36 6.84 4.17
C ALA A 226 35.43 5.76 4.28
N MET A 227 35.98 5.54 5.47
CA MET A 227 37.00 4.52 5.69
C MET A 227 36.37 3.17 6.05
N PRO A 228 36.88 2.03 5.55
CA PRO A 228 36.49 0.72 6.04
C PRO A 228 36.86 0.58 7.52
N VAL A 229 35.88 0.25 8.35
CA VAL A 229 36.07 -0.07 9.77
C VAL A 229 35.86 -1.56 10.05
N ILE A 230 35.17 -2.28 9.16
CA ILE A 230 35.01 -3.74 9.19
C ILE A 230 35.15 -4.28 7.76
N GLY A 231 35.92 -5.36 7.61
CA GLY A 231 36.14 -6.08 6.35
C GLY A 231 37.19 -5.44 5.43
N ASP A 232 37.56 -6.15 4.36
CA ASP A 232 38.50 -5.70 3.33
C ASP A 232 37.87 -5.88 1.94
N PRO A 233 37.72 -4.82 1.11
CA PRO A 233 37.12 -4.96 -0.22
C PRO A 233 37.91 -5.88 -1.16
N ARG A 234 39.18 -6.14 -0.89
CA ARG A 234 40.07 -6.95 -1.73
C ARG A 234 40.25 -8.38 -1.23
N ARG A 235 39.85 -8.69 0.01
CA ARG A 235 40.08 -10.00 0.62
C ARG A 235 38.81 -10.54 1.23
N VAL A 236 38.53 -11.81 0.96
CA VAL A 236 37.42 -12.53 1.57
C VAL A 236 37.91 -13.93 1.90
N GLU A 237 37.67 -14.33 3.14
CA GLU A 237 37.82 -15.73 3.53
C GLU A 237 36.52 -16.46 3.18
N THR A 238 36.65 -17.57 2.48
CA THR A 238 35.50 -18.36 2.01
C THR A 238 35.55 -19.77 2.54
N ARG A 239 34.38 -20.26 2.93
CA ARG A 239 34.17 -21.66 3.31
C ARG A 239 33.72 -22.49 2.12
N ALA A 240 34.38 -23.62 1.92
CA ALA A 240 34.06 -24.60 0.87
C ALA A 240 33.99 -24.01 -0.56
N ALA A 241 34.65 -22.88 -0.79
CA ALA A 241 34.64 -22.18 -2.07
C ALA A 241 35.98 -21.49 -2.32
N ASP A 242 36.32 -21.31 -3.61
CA ASP A 242 37.48 -20.55 -4.06
C ASP A 242 37.13 -19.05 -4.09
N PRO A 243 37.82 -18.20 -3.31
CA PRO A 243 37.51 -16.77 -3.19
C PRO A 243 37.80 -15.97 -4.47
N GLU A 244 38.71 -16.46 -5.33
CA GLU A 244 39.10 -15.76 -6.56
C GLU A 244 38.18 -16.12 -7.73
N ARG A 245 37.81 -17.41 -7.83
CA ARG A 245 36.91 -17.90 -8.88
C ARG A 245 35.45 -17.52 -8.65
N GLY A 246 35.04 -17.35 -7.39
CA GLY A 246 33.67 -17.00 -7.03
C GLY A 246 33.43 -15.48 -6.92
N ALA A 247 32.16 -15.09 -7.04
CA ALA A 247 31.71 -13.71 -6.85
C ALA A 247 31.54 -13.34 -5.36
N PHE A 248 32.49 -13.74 -4.51
CA PHE A 248 32.39 -13.52 -3.06
C PHE A 248 32.91 -12.14 -2.66
N LEU A 249 32.29 -11.55 -1.64
CA LEU A 249 32.74 -10.34 -0.99
C LEU A 249 32.43 -10.43 0.50
N ALA A 250 33.40 -10.06 1.35
CA ALA A 250 33.15 -9.94 2.78
C ALA A 250 32.14 -8.80 3.05
N PRO A 251 31.35 -8.83 4.13
CA PRO A 251 30.61 -7.67 4.58
C PRO A 251 31.55 -6.49 4.86
N LEU A 252 31.21 -5.31 4.34
CA LEU A 252 32.02 -4.09 4.47
C LEU A 252 31.21 -3.02 5.21
N LEU A 253 31.66 -2.65 6.40
CA LEU A 253 31.15 -1.48 7.09
C LEU A 253 32.15 -0.34 6.89
N LEU A 254 31.72 0.74 6.25
CA LEU A 254 32.49 1.96 6.15
C LEU A 254 32.02 2.96 7.22
N ARG A 255 32.83 3.97 7.51
CA ARG A 255 32.50 5.08 8.40
C ARG A 255 32.91 6.40 7.76
N ALA A 256 31.98 7.34 7.68
CA ALA A 256 32.21 8.72 7.28
C ALA A 256 31.99 9.63 8.49
N ASP A 257 33.07 10.27 8.98
CA ASP A 257 33.01 11.17 10.13
C ASP A 257 32.48 12.57 9.79
N GLU A 258 32.60 12.96 8.51
CA GLU A 258 31.99 14.14 7.89
C GLU A 258 30.75 13.67 7.09
N PRO A 259 29.57 13.59 7.72
CA PRO A 259 28.40 12.98 7.10
C PRO A 259 27.86 13.77 5.91
N GLU A 260 28.21 15.04 5.73
CA GLU A 260 27.76 15.90 4.63
C GLU A 260 28.53 15.66 3.31
N ARG A 261 29.57 14.82 3.35
CA ARG A 261 30.34 14.46 2.16
C ARG A 261 29.42 13.84 1.09
N PRO A 262 29.53 14.24 -0.19
CA PRO A 262 28.58 13.83 -1.21
C PRO A 262 28.65 12.35 -1.59
N GLU A 263 29.78 11.68 -1.38
CA GLU A 263 30.04 10.33 -1.90
C GLU A 263 29.08 9.27 -1.31
N PRO A 264 28.90 9.15 0.03
CA PRO A 264 27.91 8.24 0.62
C PRO A 264 26.45 8.55 0.23
N HIS A 265 26.19 9.75 -0.25
CA HIS A 265 24.86 10.21 -0.68
C HIS A 265 24.61 10.07 -2.19
N ARG A 266 25.62 9.67 -2.96
CA ARG A 266 25.51 9.56 -4.43
C ARG A 266 25.89 8.20 -4.98
N ILE A 267 26.76 7.47 -4.29
CA ILE A 267 27.34 6.23 -4.77
C ILE A 267 26.72 5.05 -4.02
N GLU A 268 26.06 4.17 -4.75
CA GLU A 268 25.58 2.90 -4.21
C GLU A 268 26.57 1.77 -4.52
N ALA A 269 26.98 1.04 -3.48
CA ALA A 269 27.65 -0.23 -3.62
C ALA A 269 26.61 -1.35 -3.46
N PHE A 270 26.12 -1.89 -4.58
CA PHE A 270 25.03 -2.87 -4.60
C PHE A 270 25.51 -4.29 -4.22
N GLY A 271 25.90 -4.43 -2.96
CA GLY A 271 26.43 -5.64 -2.34
C GLY A 271 26.37 -5.53 -0.81
N PRO A 272 27.19 -6.30 -0.05
CA PRO A 272 27.13 -6.34 1.40
C PRO A 272 27.87 -5.15 2.03
N VAL A 273 27.50 -3.92 1.66
CA VAL A 273 28.17 -2.67 2.03
C VAL A 273 27.18 -1.69 2.65
N ALA A 274 27.56 -1.08 3.77
CA ALA A 274 26.85 0.05 4.38
C ALA A 274 27.84 1.06 4.98
N THR A 275 27.42 2.31 5.16
CA THR A 275 28.24 3.36 5.76
C THR A 275 27.62 4.00 7.02
N LEU A 276 28.41 3.91 8.10
CA LEU A 276 28.44 4.64 9.38
C LEU A 276 28.44 6.16 9.24
N MET A 277 27.40 6.88 9.65
CA MET A 277 27.41 8.35 9.67
C MET A 277 26.86 8.92 10.99
N PRO A 278 27.56 9.86 11.64
CA PRO A 278 27.06 10.51 12.84
C PRO A 278 26.00 11.56 12.49
N TYR A 279 25.10 11.85 13.43
CA TYR A 279 24.24 13.04 13.41
C TYR A 279 24.14 13.66 14.81
N ASP A 280 23.65 14.90 14.88
CA ASP A 280 23.65 15.71 16.11
C ASP A 280 22.24 16.17 16.56
N SER A 281 21.26 16.17 15.66
CA SER A 281 19.87 16.54 15.96
C SER A 281 18.88 15.90 14.97
N VAL A 282 17.58 16.01 15.27
CA VAL A 282 16.49 15.62 14.35
C VAL A 282 16.62 16.31 12.99
N ASP A 283 16.76 17.64 12.99
CA ASP A 283 16.89 18.40 11.73
C ASP A 283 18.13 17.97 10.94
N HIS A 284 19.24 17.68 11.63
CA HIS A 284 20.47 17.22 10.99
C HIS A 284 20.26 15.86 10.31
N VAL A 285 19.68 14.86 10.99
CA VAL A 285 19.48 13.53 10.39
C VAL A 285 18.47 13.55 9.24
N VAL A 286 17.43 14.40 9.33
CA VAL A 286 16.47 14.59 8.23
C VAL A 286 17.17 15.20 7.01
N ALA A 287 18.00 16.23 7.21
CA ALA A 287 18.78 16.83 6.13
C ALA A 287 19.74 15.82 5.47
N LEU A 288 20.49 15.05 6.27
CA LEU A 288 21.39 14.01 5.77
C LEU A 288 20.65 12.91 5.01
N ALA A 289 19.50 12.47 5.50
CA ALA A 289 18.70 11.47 4.81
C ALA A 289 18.21 11.99 3.45
N ALA A 290 17.76 13.24 3.38
CA ALA A 290 17.32 13.92 2.16
C ALA A 290 18.43 14.04 1.10
N LEU A 291 19.71 14.09 1.48
CA LEU A 291 20.85 14.07 0.54
C LEU A 291 20.91 12.78 -0.31
N GLY A 292 20.19 11.72 0.07
CA GLY A 292 19.99 10.55 -0.79
C GLY A 292 19.17 10.84 -2.07
N GLU A 293 18.58 12.03 -2.18
CA GLU A 293 17.80 12.51 -3.34
C GLU A 293 16.58 11.62 -3.66
N GLY A 294 15.98 11.04 -2.62
CA GLY A 294 14.86 10.11 -2.73
C GLY A 294 15.30 8.65 -2.60
N SER A 295 14.59 7.86 -1.80
CA SER A 295 14.94 6.47 -1.49
C SER A 295 13.69 5.61 -1.38
N LEU A 296 13.84 4.30 -1.57
CA LEU A 296 12.75 3.33 -1.47
C LEU A 296 12.26 3.22 -0.02
N VAL A 297 13.19 3.08 0.92
CA VAL A 297 12.86 2.85 2.32
C VAL A 297 13.87 3.50 3.27
N ALA A 298 13.39 3.92 4.43
CA ALA A 298 14.23 4.10 5.61
C ALA A 298 13.62 3.43 6.85
N SER A 299 14.43 3.25 7.89
CA SER A 299 13.96 2.86 9.22
C SER A 299 14.37 3.83 10.31
N VAL A 300 13.55 3.92 11.36
CA VAL A 300 13.83 4.65 12.59
C VAL A 300 13.72 3.68 13.75
N VAL A 301 14.80 3.50 14.50
CA VAL A 301 14.87 2.56 15.62
C VAL A 301 14.99 3.35 16.93
N SER A 302 13.89 3.48 17.66
CA SER A 302 13.78 4.30 18.89
C SER A 302 12.47 3.99 19.60
N HIS A 303 12.47 4.03 20.93
CA HIS A 303 11.26 3.91 21.75
C HIS A 303 10.74 5.29 22.23
N ASP A 304 11.36 6.38 21.75
CA ASP A 304 10.98 7.75 22.10
C ASP A 304 10.05 8.37 21.02
N PRO A 305 8.74 8.51 21.29
CA PRO A 305 7.81 9.08 20.32
C PRO A 305 8.10 10.55 19.99
N GLU A 306 8.73 11.31 20.90
CA GLU A 306 9.10 12.72 20.66
C GLU A 306 10.24 12.85 19.65
N PHE A 307 11.10 11.83 19.55
CA PHE A 307 12.09 11.71 18.48
C PHE A 307 11.48 11.11 17.20
N VAL A 308 10.73 10.01 17.32
CA VAL A 308 10.20 9.25 16.19
C VAL A 308 9.26 10.10 15.33
N GLY A 309 8.30 10.81 15.93
CA GLY A 309 7.29 11.57 15.19
C GLY A 309 7.91 12.59 14.21
N PRO A 310 8.72 13.54 14.71
CA PRO A 310 9.40 14.53 13.86
C PRO A 310 10.33 13.91 12.81
N VAL A 311 11.11 12.88 13.16
CA VAL A 311 12.00 12.21 12.20
C VAL A 311 11.19 11.54 11.09
N VAL A 312 10.16 10.76 11.42
CA VAL A 312 9.31 10.08 10.44
C VAL A 312 8.67 11.09 9.49
N LEU A 313 8.08 12.16 10.02
CA LEU A 313 7.45 13.20 9.19
C LEU A 313 8.47 13.96 8.33
N GLY A 314 9.69 14.19 8.83
CA GLY A 314 10.77 14.81 8.07
C GLY A 314 11.33 13.91 6.96
N LEU A 315 11.35 12.59 7.17
CA LEU A 315 11.84 11.62 6.20
C LEU A 315 10.82 11.29 5.10
N ALA A 316 9.52 11.30 5.40
CA ALA A 316 8.46 10.83 4.52
C ALA A 316 8.44 11.47 3.11
N PRO A 317 8.73 12.77 2.92
CA PRO A 317 8.80 13.37 1.57
C PRO A 317 9.88 12.76 0.66
N PHE A 318 10.87 12.06 1.23
CA PHE A 318 12.01 11.51 0.53
C PHE A 318 12.02 9.97 0.47
N HIS A 319 11.06 9.29 1.11
CA HIS A 319 11.03 7.84 1.21
C HIS A 319 9.65 7.29 0.90
N GLY A 320 9.54 6.26 0.06
CA GLY A 320 8.24 5.61 -0.21
C GLY A 320 7.75 4.71 0.93
N ARG A 321 8.65 4.27 1.80
CA ARG A 321 8.32 3.50 3.01
C ARG A 321 9.19 3.86 4.20
N LEU A 322 8.59 3.91 5.38
CA LEU A 322 9.29 4.08 6.65
C LEU A 322 8.93 2.93 7.58
N LEU A 323 9.95 2.24 8.10
CA LEU A 323 9.81 1.27 9.19
C LEU A 323 10.20 1.93 10.51
N VAL A 324 9.23 2.18 11.38
CA VAL A 324 9.52 2.47 12.79
C VAL A 324 9.68 1.13 13.50
N LEU A 325 10.70 1.00 14.34
CA LEU A 325 11.01 -0.25 15.03
C LEU A 325 11.40 0.05 16.47
N ASP A 326 10.81 -0.68 17.42
CA ASP A 326 11.18 -0.62 18.83
C ASP A 326 10.95 -1.97 19.52
N ARG A 327 11.13 -2.01 20.84
CA ARG A 327 10.87 -3.21 21.64
C ARG A 327 9.44 -3.73 21.59
N ALA A 328 8.44 -2.90 21.27
CA ALA A 328 7.03 -3.27 21.28
C ALA A 328 6.64 -4.05 20.01
N ASP A 329 7.17 -3.68 18.84
CA ASP A 329 6.86 -4.34 17.56
C ASP A 329 7.94 -5.32 17.07
N ALA A 330 9.10 -5.36 17.72
CA ALA A 330 10.26 -6.20 17.37
C ALA A 330 9.96 -7.68 17.05
N LYS A 331 8.94 -8.26 17.70
CA LYS A 331 8.58 -9.69 17.54
C LYS A 331 7.75 -9.97 16.30
N GLU A 332 7.05 -8.97 15.77
CA GLU A 332 6.08 -9.12 14.67
C GLU A 332 6.48 -8.35 13.41
N GLN A 333 7.44 -7.43 13.52
CA GLN A 333 7.98 -6.66 12.40
C GLN A 333 8.48 -7.56 11.25
N THR A 334 8.24 -7.13 10.02
CA THR A 334 8.51 -7.91 8.80
C THR A 334 9.90 -7.70 8.21
N GLY A 335 10.69 -6.79 8.77
CA GLY A 335 12.01 -6.40 8.29
C GLY A 335 11.99 -5.21 7.33
N HIS A 336 13.09 -4.46 7.35
CA HIS A 336 13.30 -3.31 6.47
C HIS A 336 13.30 -3.70 5.00
N GLY A 337 14.05 -4.75 4.64
CA GLY A 337 14.20 -5.16 3.25
C GLY A 337 13.20 -6.19 2.77
N SER A 338 11.98 -6.18 3.32
CA SER A 338 10.85 -7.03 2.93
C SER A 338 9.67 -6.16 2.49
N PRO A 339 9.55 -5.83 1.18
CA PRO A 339 8.38 -5.12 0.68
C PRO A 339 7.12 -5.99 0.82
N LEU A 340 6.06 -5.44 1.42
CA LEU A 340 4.79 -6.15 1.63
C LEU A 340 3.82 -5.82 0.48
N PRO A 341 3.05 -6.80 -0.04
CA PRO A 341 2.17 -6.58 -1.19
C PRO A 341 1.05 -5.55 -0.93
N THR A 342 0.70 -5.31 0.33
CA THR A 342 -0.33 -4.34 0.74
C THR A 342 0.23 -2.94 1.01
N LEU A 343 1.56 -2.78 1.07
CA LEU A 343 2.23 -1.50 1.29
C LEU A 343 2.92 -1.04 0.00
N VAL A 344 3.04 0.28 -0.17
CA VAL A 344 3.70 0.85 -1.35
C VAL A 344 5.18 0.45 -1.34
N HIS A 345 5.66 -0.01 -2.51
CA HIS A 345 7.07 -0.23 -2.80
C HIS A 345 7.46 0.71 -3.95
N GLY A 346 8.37 1.63 -3.69
CA GLY A 346 8.65 2.74 -4.59
C GLY A 346 9.26 3.90 -3.83
N GLY A 347 9.55 5.00 -4.50
CA GLY A 347 10.12 6.17 -3.85
C GLY A 347 10.37 7.33 -4.80
N PRO A 348 10.46 8.57 -4.28
CA PRO A 348 10.68 9.75 -5.10
C PRO A 348 12.12 9.80 -5.67
N GLY A 349 12.34 10.72 -6.62
CA GLY A 349 13.67 11.11 -7.08
C GLY A 349 14.53 9.94 -7.58
N ARG A 350 15.69 9.73 -6.94
CA ARG A 350 16.67 8.68 -7.28
C ARG A 350 16.08 7.28 -7.29
N ALA A 351 15.11 6.99 -6.43
CA ALA A 351 14.43 5.68 -6.37
C ALA A 351 13.48 5.42 -7.56
N GLY A 352 13.25 6.45 -8.40
CA GLY A 352 12.60 6.30 -9.71
C GLY A 352 11.30 7.09 -9.87
N GLY A 353 10.72 7.59 -8.76
CA GLY A 353 9.55 8.46 -8.76
C GLY A 353 8.22 7.75 -8.99
N SER A 354 8.19 6.42 -8.88
CA SER A 354 7.01 5.59 -9.15
C SER A 354 6.64 4.72 -7.95
N GLU A 355 5.46 4.11 -8.01
CA GLU A 355 4.90 3.21 -6.99
C GLU A 355 4.51 1.86 -7.59
N GLU A 356 4.89 0.78 -6.88
CA GLU A 356 4.49 -0.62 -7.08
C GLU A 356 3.86 -1.14 -5.78
N LEU A 357 3.21 -2.32 -5.83
CA LEU A 357 2.46 -2.89 -4.69
C LEU A 357 1.37 -1.93 -4.13
N GLY A 358 1.23 -1.81 -2.81
CA GLY A 358 0.22 -0.95 -2.19
C GLY A 358 -1.22 -1.48 -2.29
N GLY A 359 -1.38 -2.80 -2.43
CA GLY A 359 -2.67 -3.48 -2.53
C GLY A 359 -3.42 -3.11 -3.81
N ILE A 360 -4.64 -2.60 -3.68
CA ILE A 360 -5.46 -2.22 -4.83
C ILE A 360 -4.82 -1.10 -5.67
N ARG A 361 -3.92 -0.28 -5.10
CA ARG A 361 -3.24 0.82 -5.82
C ARG A 361 -2.49 0.31 -7.05
N ALA A 362 -1.71 -0.76 -6.93
CA ALA A 362 -1.02 -1.36 -8.08
C ALA A 362 -1.96 -1.82 -9.19
N VAL A 363 -3.12 -2.39 -8.86
CA VAL A 363 -4.13 -2.77 -9.88
C VAL A 363 -4.61 -1.53 -10.63
N LEU A 364 -4.89 -0.44 -9.90
CA LEU A 364 -5.38 0.81 -10.50
C LEU A 364 -4.34 1.50 -11.39
N HIS A 365 -3.03 1.29 -11.17
CA HIS A 365 -1.97 1.80 -12.05
C HIS A 365 -2.05 1.21 -13.47
N HIS A 366 -2.56 -0.02 -13.58
CA HIS A 366 -2.76 -0.73 -14.85
C HIS A 366 -4.09 -0.41 -15.53
N MET A 367 -4.98 0.31 -14.85
CA MET A 367 -6.29 0.70 -15.38
C MET A 367 -6.28 2.13 -15.93
N GLN A 368 -7.25 2.43 -16.79
CA GLN A 368 -7.56 3.79 -17.21
C GLN A 368 -8.67 4.33 -16.30
N ARG A 369 -8.36 5.40 -15.55
CA ARG A 369 -9.37 6.16 -14.82
C ARG A 369 -10.05 7.13 -15.77
N THR A 370 -11.38 7.12 -15.79
CA THR A 370 -12.18 8.01 -16.64
C THR A 370 -13.27 8.66 -15.80
N ALA A 371 -13.36 9.99 -15.84
CA ALA A 371 -14.49 10.71 -15.27
C ALA A 371 -15.66 10.64 -16.27
N VAL A 372 -16.74 9.97 -15.89
CA VAL A 372 -17.97 9.88 -16.67
C VAL A 372 -18.98 10.82 -16.06
N GLN A 373 -19.59 11.68 -16.89
CA GLN A 373 -20.60 12.64 -16.49
C GLN A 373 -21.87 12.40 -17.29
N GLY A 374 -23.03 12.62 -16.68
CA GLY A 374 -24.30 12.38 -17.35
C GLY A 374 -25.49 12.34 -16.39
N ALA A 375 -26.62 11.87 -16.92
CA ALA A 375 -27.83 11.66 -16.14
C ALA A 375 -27.64 10.48 -15.16
N PRO A 376 -28.24 10.54 -13.95
CA PRO A 376 -28.14 9.47 -12.96
C PRO A 376 -28.37 8.06 -13.50
N ASP A 377 -29.45 7.84 -14.26
CA ASP A 377 -29.77 6.52 -14.85
C ASP A 377 -28.70 6.02 -15.82
N THR A 378 -28.11 6.91 -16.60
CA THR A 378 -26.99 6.57 -17.48
C THR A 378 -25.78 6.13 -16.66
N LEU A 379 -25.49 6.81 -15.54
CA LEU A 379 -24.39 6.41 -14.66
C LEU A 379 -24.65 5.08 -13.96
N VAL A 380 -25.89 4.76 -13.60
CA VAL A 380 -26.25 3.44 -13.09
C VAL A 380 -25.98 2.37 -14.14
N ALA A 381 -26.39 2.59 -15.40
CA ALA A 381 -26.13 1.65 -16.48
C ALA A 381 -24.63 1.45 -16.76
N VAL A 382 -23.82 2.50 -16.63
CA VAL A 382 -22.36 2.43 -16.85
C VAL A 382 -21.63 1.78 -15.67
N THR A 383 -22.04 2.06 -14.44
CA THR A 383 -21.29 1.65 -13.24
C THR A 383 -21.83 0.40 -12.58
N GLY A 384 -23.06 -0.03 -12.91
CA GLY A 384 -23.74 -1.11 -12.21
C GLY A 384 -24.12 -0.77 -10.77
N ALA A 385 -24.01 0.49 -10.35
CA ALA A 385 -24.30 0.93 -8.99
C ALA A 385 -25.28 2.10 -9.00
N TRP A 386 -26.26 2.07 -8.11
CA TRP A 386 -27.25 3.13 -7.96
C TRP A 386 -26.59 4.45 -7.55
N THR A 387 -27.19 5.56 -7.96
CA THR A 387 -26.79 6.90 -7.54
C THR A 387 -28.03 7.74 -7.30
N THR A 388 -27.96 8.66 -6.35
CA THR A 388 -29.06 9.59 -6.07
C THR A 388 -29.54 10.30 -7.33
N GLY A 389 -30.86 10.36 -7.52
CA GLY A 389 -31.51 10.93 -8.69
C GLY A 389 -31.76 9.93 -9.83
N ALA A 390 -31.27 8.69 -9.72
CA ALA A 390 -31.62 7.63 -10.65
C ALA A 390 -33.03 7.09 -10.38
N SER A 391 -33.66 6.57 -11.43
CA SER A 391 -34.91 5.85 -11.38
C SER A 391 -34.81 4.70 -10.36
N SER A 392 -35.88 4.55 -9.58
CA SER A 392 -36.02 3.47 -8.59
C SER A 392 -37.35 2.75 -8.79
N ARG A 393 -37.42 1.50 -8.36
CA ARG A 393 -38.58 0.62 -8.57
C ARG A 393 -39.12 0.15 -7.23
N THR A 394 -40.35 0.51 -6.93
CA THR A 394 -41.09 -0.06 -5.80
C THR A 394 -42.06 -1.09 -6.35
N GLU A 395 -41.89 -2.35 -5.97
CA GLU A 395 -42.77 -3.45 -6.36
C GLU A 395 -43.72 -3.81 -5.20
N ALA A 396 -44.70 -4.67 -5.48
CA ALA A 396 -45.64 -5.14 -4.45
C ALA A 396 -44.96 -6.04 -3.40
N GLU A 397 -43.94 -6.80 -3.81
CA GLU A 397 -43.17 -7.65 -2.91
C GLU A 397 -42.00 -6.89 -2.29
N HIS A 398 -41.79 -7.08 -0.98
CA HIS A 398 -40.71 -6.46 -0.22
C HIS A 398 -39.34 -6.97 -0.71
N PRO A 399 -38.35 -6.11 -1.00
CA PRO A 399 -37.04 -6.53 -1.49
C PRO A 399 -36.35 -7.60 -0.65
N PHE A 400 -36.42 -7.51 0.69
CA PHE A 400 -35.85 -8.51 1.61
C PHE A 400 -36.47 -9.92 1.52
N ARG A 401 -37.58 -10.11 0.82
CA ARG A 401 -38.18 -11.43 0.57
C ARG A 401 -37.63 -12.12 -0.67
N ARG A 402 -36.86 -11.40 -1.49
CA ARG A 402 -36.34 -11.90 -2.76
C ARG A 402 -34.91 -12.42 -2.58
N PRO A 403 -34.55 -13.59 -3.15
CA PRO A 403 -33.19 -14.09 -3.15
C PRO A 403 -32.27 -13.19 -3.99
N PHE A 404 -30.96 -13.33 -3.81
CA PHE A 404 -29.95 -12.46 -4.41
C PHE A 404 -30.12 -12.31 -5.93
N GLU A 405 -30.38 -13.39 -6.66
CA GLU A 405 -30.56 -13.40 -8.12
C GLU A 405 -31.78 -12.61 -8.62
N GLN A 406 -32.78 -12.38 -7.76
CA GLN A 406 -34.00 -11.66 -8.11
C GLN A 406 -33.90 -10.16 -7.78
N LEU A 407 -32.91 -9.74 -7.01
CA LEU A 407 -32.67 -8.34 -6.71
C LEU A 407 -32.04 -7.61 -7.91
N ARG A 408 -32.41 -6.35 -8.08
CA ARG A 408 -31.84 -5.47 -9.09
C ARG A 408 -31.45 -4.12 -8.48
N VAL A 409 -30.37 -3.54 -8.99
CA VAL A 409 -29.95 -2.19 -8.61
C VAL A 409 -31.06 -1.19 -8.91
N GLY A 410 -31.42 -0.38 -7.91
CA GLY A 410 -32.55 0.54 -7.94
C GLY A 410 -33.88 -0.01 -7.40
N ASP A 411 -33.95 -1.29 -7.02
CA ASP A 411 -35.12 -1.80 -6.29
C ASP A 411 -35.22 -1.13 -4.94
N ARG A 412 -36.43 -0.70 -4.57
CA ARG A 412 -36.64 0.25 -3.48
C ARG A 412 -37.82 -0.15 -2.61
N ILE A 413 -37.66 0.09 -1.32
CA ILE A 413 -38.76 0.16 -0.36
C ILE A 413 -38.83 1.55 0.25
N VAL A 414 -40.06 1.99 0.53
CA VAL A 414 -40.34 3.18 1.32
C VAL A 414 -41.14 2.74 2.54
N GLY A 415 -40.60 3.00 3.73
CA GLY A 415 -41.23 2.68 5.01
C GLY A 415 -41.57 3.96 5.79
N GLY A 416 -42.71 3.96 6.47
CA GLY A 416 -43.22 5.10 7.24
C GLY A 416 -44.49 5.70 6.63
N PRO A 417 -44.89 6.92 7.07
CA PRO A 417 -44.21 7.74 8.07
C PRO A 417 -44.33 7.16 9.50
N ARG A 418 -43.36 7.47 10.36
CA ARG A 418 -43.40 7.21 11.82
C ARG A 418 -43.10 8.49 12.59
N THR A 419 -44.03 8.94 13.42
CA THR A 419 -43.82 10.07 14.33
C THR A 419 -42.89 9.69 15.48
N ILE A 420 -41.92 10.55 15.77
CA ILE A 420 -41.05 10.44 16.94
C ILE A 420 -41.73 11.16 18.10
N ALA A 421 -42.22 10.43 19.09
CA ALA A 421 -42.84 11.02 20.27
C ALA A 421 -41.79 11.51 21.29
N ASP A 422 -42.17 12.39 22.20
CA ASP A 422 -41.25 12.81 23.29
C ASP A 422 -40.94 11.62 24.21
N GLU A 423 -41.91 10.72 24.40
CA GLU A 423 -41.75 9.47 25.12
C GLU A 423 -40.74 8.53 24.46
N ASP A 424 -40.65 8.53 23.12
CA ASP A 424 -39.65 7.73 22.39
C ASP A 424 -38.24 8.25 22.70
N VAL A 425 -38.04 9.57 22.71
CA VAL A 425 -36.75 10.21 23.02
C VAL A 425 -36.36 9.96 24.47
N ALA A 426 -37.30 10.13 25.41
CA ALA A 426 -37.08 9.87 26.82
C ALA A 426 -36.78 8.39 27.09
N HIS A 427 -37.54 7.48 26.48
CA HIS A 427 -37.33 6.04 26.61
C HIS A 427 -35.98 5.63 26.01
N PHE A 428 -35.63 6.11 24.82
CA PHE A 428 -34.37 5.77 24.18
C PHE A 428 -33.17 6.29 24.98
N ALA A 429 -33.25 7.51 25.55
CA ALA A 429 -32.22 8.04 26.44
C ALA A 429 -32.00 7.13 27.65
N GLU A 430 -33.07 6.64 28.26
CA GLU A 430 -32.96 5.74 29.41
C GLU A 430 -32.47 4.35 29.02
N PHE A 431 -33.06 3.77 27.97
CA PHE A 431 -32.77 2.42 27.52
C PHE A 431 -31.32 2.26 27.04
N THR A 432 -30.79 3.26 26.35
CA THR A 432 -29.40 3.25 25.85
C THR A 432 -28.40 3.84 26.83
N GLY A 433 -28.86 4.61 27.82
CA GLY A 433 -28.02 5.42 28.69
C GLY A 433 -27.53 6.73 28.06
N ASP A 434 -27.87 7.02 26.80
CA ASP A 434 -27.54 8.29 26.14
C ASP A 434 -28.46 9.42 26.63
N ARG A 435 -28.13 9.96 27.80
CA ARG A 435 -28.80 11.10 28.42
C ARG A 435 -28.12 12.42 28.06
N PHE A 436 -27.57 12.55 26.85
CA PHE A 436 -26.96 13.79 26.38
C PHE A 436 -27.97 14.95 26.44
N TYR A 437 -27.54 16.10 26.95
CA TYR A 437 -28.42 17.21 27.31
C TYR A 437 -29.33 17.69 26.16
N ALA A 438 -28.85 17.60 24.91
CA ALA A 438 -29.62 18.01 23.74
C ALA A 438 -30.89 17.16 23.51
N HIS A 439 -31.01 16.01 24.16
CA HIS A 439 -32.17 15.11 24.08
C HIS A 439 -33.05 15.14 25.33
N THR A 440 -32.48 15.50 26.49
CA THR A 440 -33.13 15.27 27.80
C THR A 440 -33.31 16.52 28.66
N ASP A 441 -32.70 17.65 28.30
CA ASP A 441 -32.76 18.89 29.08
C ASP A 441 -33.21 20.07 28.20
N ASP A 442 -34.40 20.60 28.47
CA ASP A 442 -34.99 21.70 27.70
C ASP A 442 -34.20 23.01 27.81
N GLU A 443 -33.69 23.34 29.00
CA GLU A 443 -32.97 24.59 29.23
C GLU A 443 -31.60 24.54 28.55
N ALA A 444 -30.87 23.44 28.73
CA ALA A 444 -29.57 23.25 28.11
C ALA A 444 -29.66 23.10 26.57
N ALA A 445 -30.70 22.44 26.06
CA ALA A 445 -30.93 22.34 24.62
C ALA A 445 -31.34 23.69 23.99
N ALA A 446 -32.11 24.51 24.70
CA ALA A 446 -32.46 25.86 24.24
C ALA A 446 -31.24 26.80 24.20
N ALA A 447 -30.30 26.63 25.14
CA ALA A 447 -29.03 27.37 25.14
C ALA A 447 -28.04 26.90 24.06
N ASN A 448 -28.30 25.76 23.40
CA ASN A 448 -27.46 25.25 22.33
C ASN A 448 -27.57 26.13 21.06
N PRO A 449 -26.44 26.57 20.47
CA PRO A 449 -26.46 27.50 19.35
C PRO A 449 -26.96 26.92 18.02
N PHE A 450 -27.17 25.60 17.93
CA PHE A 450 -27.53 24.91 16.69
C PHE A 450 -29.00 24.45 16.66
N PHE A 451 -29.55 23.99 17.78
CA PHE A 451 -30.84 23.29 17.78
C PHE A 451 -32.00 24.11 18.33
N GLY A 452 -31.75 25.00 19.30
CA GLY A 452 -32.76 25.86 19.92
C GLY A 452 -33.84 25.17 20.77
N ARG A 453 -33.91 23.84 20.77
CA ARG A 453 -34.76 22.99 21.61
C ARG A 453 -34.26 21.54 21.60
N ARG A 454 -34.85 20.67 22.43
CA ARG A 454 -34.51 19.23 22.46
C ARG A 454 -34.76 18.57 21.10
N VAL A 455 -33.80 17.77 20.66
CA VAL A 455 -33.85 16.97 19.43
C VAL A 455 -33.94 15.49 19.78
N ALA A 456 -34.47 14.68 18.89
CA ALA A 456 -34.38 13.23 19.00
C ALA A 456 -32.95 12.73 18.73
N HIS A 457 -32.58 11.59 19.32
CA HIS A 457 -31.27 10.98 19.07
C HIS A 457 -31.13 10.58 17.61
N GLY A 458 -29.97 10.83 17.00
CA GLY A 458 -29.68 10.31 15.66
C GLY A 458 -29.78 8.78 15.60
N TYR A 459 -29.32 8.08 16.65
CA TYR A 459 -29.44 6.61 16.72
C TYR A 459 -30.88 6.12 16.93
N LEU A 460 -31.75 6.93 17.54
CA LEU A 460 -33.19 6.63 17.57
C LEU A 460 -33.79 6.71 16.17
N VAL A 461 -33.44 7.75 15.40
CA VAL A 461 -33.86 7.88 13.99
C VAL A 461 -33.38 6.68 13.17
N LEU A 462 -32.13 6.26 13.34
CA LEU A 462 -31.57 5.09 12.67
C LEU A 462 -32.32 3.79 13.06
N ALA A 463 -32.58 3.58 14.36
CA ALA A 463 -33.29 2.40 14.85
C ALA A 463 -34.74 2.37 14.33
N PHE A 464 -35.42 3.51 14.31
CA PHE A 464 -36.77 3.62 13.77
C PHE A 464 -36.78 3.40 12.26
N ALA A 465 -35.81 3.95 11.52
CA ALA A 465 -35.67 3.69 10.10
C ALA A 465 -35.47 2.19 9.81
N ALA A 466 -34.58 1.50 10.53
CA ALA A 466 -34.43 0.05 10.42
C ALA A 466 -35.75 -0.70 10.68
N GLY A 467 -36.47 -0.33 11.74
CA GLY A 467 -37.79 -0.91 12.02
C GLY A 467 -38.85 -0.64 10.93
N LEU A 468 -38.64 0.33 10.04
CA LEU A 468 -39.55 0.67 8.95
C LEU A 468 -39.24 -0.06 7.63
N PHE A 469 -37.98 -0.45 7.39
CA PHE A 469 -37.60 -1.12 6.13
C PHE A 469 -37.21 -2.60 6.27
N VAL A 470 -36.98 -3.10 7.50
CA VAL A 470 -36.64 -4.50 7.72
C VAL A 470 -37.93 -5.32 7.74
N ASP A 471 -38.01 -6.35 6.90
CA ASP A 471 -39.07 -7.35 6.97
C ASP A 471 -38.79 -8.32 8.13
N PRO A 472 -39.72 -8.49 9.09
CA PRO A 472 -39.48 -9.33 10.28
C PRO A 472 -39.65 -10.83 10.03
N ALA A 473 -40.25 -11.23 8.90
CA ALA A 473 -40.44 -12.64 8.57
C ALA A 473 -39.11 -13.29 8.15
N PRO A 474 -38.92 -14.61 8.41
CA PRO A 474 -37.80 -15.34 7.84
C PRO A 474 -37.80 -15.20 6.32
N GLY A 475 -36.64 -14.89 5.75
CA GLY A 475 -36.49 -14.67 4.32
C GLY A 475 -35.02 -14.73 3.89
N PRO A 476 -34.72 -14.40 2.62
CA PRO A 476 -33.38 -14.53 2.05
C PRO A 476 -32.32 -13.62 2.70
N VAL A 477 -32.69 -12.54 3.39
CA VAL A 477 -31.70 -11.72 4.12
C VAL A 477 -31.19 -12.49 5.34
N LEU A 478 -29.92 -12.90 5.28
CA LEU A 478 -29.26 -13.71 6.31
C LEU A 478 -28.74 -12.87 7.46
N ALA A 479 -28.16 -11.71 7.14
CA ALA A 479 -27.59 -10.81 8.12
C ALA A 479 -27.59 -9.37 7.61
N ASN A 480 -27.99 -8.43 8.47
CA ASN A 480 -27.64 -7.02 8.34
C ASN A 480 -26.43 -6.78 9.26
N TYR A 481 -25.23 -6.71 8.68
CA TYR A 481 -23.97 -6.82 9.44
C TYR A 481 -23.17 -5.53 9.49
N GLY A 482 -23.55 -4.51 8.72
CA GLY A 482 -22.74 -3.31 8.60
C GLY A 482 -23.53 -2.08 8.17
N LEU A 483 -22.99 -0.92 8.56
CA LEU A 483 -23.42 0.40 8.15
C LEU A 483 -22.19 1.18 7.69
N ASP A 484 -22.26 1.75 6.49
CA ASP A 484 -21.21 2.62 5.93
C ASP A 484 -21.76 4.06 5.82
N ASP A 485 -20.85 5.05 5.82
CA ASP A 485 -21.13 6.45 5.46
C ASP A 485 -22.30 7.16 6.18
N LEU A 486 -22.64 6.77 7.42
CA LEU A 486 -23.71 7.41 8.18
C LEU A 486 -23.45 8.90 8.45
N ARG A 487 -24.40 9.74 8.02
CA ARG A 487 -24.43 11.18 8.29
C ARG A 487 -25.83 11.61 8.71
N PHE A 488 -25.89 12.38 9.80
CA PHE A 488 -27.07 13.13 10.21
C PHE A 488 -26.96 14.55 9.62
N LEU A 489 -27.84 14.88 8.68
CA LEU A 489 -27.76 16.11 7.89
C LEU A 489 -28.61 17.24 8.47
N ALA A 490 -29.70 16.90 9.17
CA ALA A 490 -30.57 17.84 9.84
C ALA A 490 -31.10 17.24 11.15
N PRO A 491 -31.36 18.05 12.18
CA PRO A 491 -31.96 17.56 13.42
C PRO A 491 -33.41 17.12 13.19
N THR A 492 -33.80 16.06 13.88
CA THR A 492 -35.20 15.65 14.06
C THR A 492 -35.66 16.03 15.44
N PHE A 493 -36.89 16.47 15.59
CA PHE A 493 -37.46 16.89 16.85
C PHE A 493 -38.60 15.96 17.30
N PRO A 494 -38.90 15.89 18.61
CA PRO A 494 -40.18 15.34 19.06
C PRO A 494 -41.35 15.97 18.29
N GLY A 495 -42.22 15.12 17.74
CA GLY A 495 -43.33 15.47 16.87
C GLY A 495 -43.03 15.35 15.37
N ASP A 496 -41.76 15.29 14.94
CA ASP A 496 -41.44 15.05 13.54
C ASP A 496 -41.79 13.63 13.12
N ALA A 497 -42.24 13.47 11.87
CA ALA A 497 -42.52 12.18 11.27
C ALA A 497 -41.43 11.82 10.25
N ILE A 498 -40.80 10.66 10.43
CA ILE A 498 -39.74 10.20 9.54
C ILE A 498 -40.25 9.15 8.54
N THR A 499 -39.75 9.22 7.33
CA THR A 499 -39.93 8.24 6.26
C THR A 499 -38.55 7.77 5.81
N VAL A 500 -38.38 6.48 5.57
CA VAL A 500 -37.11 5.93 5.04
C VAL A 500 -37.33 5.36 3.66
N ALA A 501 -36.44 5.70 2.75
CA ALA A 501 -36.28 5.04 1.47
C ALA A 501 -35.01 4.20 1.50
N LEU A 502 -35.13 2.89 1.27
CA LEU A 502 -34.01 1.97 1.16
C LEU A 502 -33.95 1.42 -0.27
N THR A 503 -32.85 1.66 -0.97
CA THR A 503 -32.69 1.30 -2.39
C THR A 503 -31.49 0.38 -2.58
N VAL A 504 -31.60 -0.70 -3.36
CA VAL A 504 -30.46 -1.56 -3.72
C VAL A 504 -29.43 -0.70 -4.46
N LYS A 505 -28.28 -0.47 -3.83
CA LYS A 505 -27.20 0.36 -4.34
C LYS A 505 -26.21 -0.42 -5.19
N GLU A 506 -25.81 -1.60 -4.72
CA GLU A 506 -24.81 -2.44 -5.37
C GLU A 506 -25.05 -3.91 -5.02
N LEU A 507 -24.80 -4.79 -6.00
CA LEU A 507 -24.90 -6.24 -5.85
C LEU A 507 -23.51 -6.85 -6.08
N ALA A 508 -22.93 -7.43 -5.04
CA ALA A 508 -21.63 -8.06 -5.07
C ALA A 508 -21.77 -9.58 -4.89
N PRO A 509 -21.73 -10.37 -5.99
CA PRO A 509 -21.81 -11.82 -5.89
C PRO A 509 -20.57 -12.39 -5.20
N ARG A 510 -20.75 -13.50 -4.46
CA ARG A 510 -19.64 -14.28 -3.90
C ARG A 510 -19.64 -15.66 -4.59
N PRO A 511 -18.82 -15.86 -5.64
CA PRO A 511 -18.93 -17.03 -6.52
C PRO A 511 -18.84 -18.40 -5.84
N ASN A 512 -18.19 -18.47 -4.67
CA ASN A 512 -17.97 -19.70 -3.90
C ASN A 512 -18.75 -19.71 -2.57
N GLN A 513 -19.84 -18.96 -2.48
CA GLN A 513 -20.69 -18.88 -1.31
C GLN A 513 -22.16 -18.98 -1.71
N ASP A 514 -22.98 -19.45 -0.79
CA ASP A 514 -24.44 -19.60 -0.96
C ASP A 514 -25.20 -18.29 -0.74
N TYR A 515 -24.49 -17.16 -0.62
CA TYR A 515 -25.02 -15.82 -0.45
C TYR A 515 -24.27 -14.80 -1.31
N GLY A 516 -24.89 -13.67 -1.59
CA GLY A 516 -24.25 -12.47 -2.12
C GLY A 516 -24.30 -11.33 -1.11
N GLU A 517 -23.48 -10.31 -1.34
CA GLU A 517 -23.49 -9.08 -0.54
C GLU A 517 -24.30 -8.01 -1.28
N VAL A 518 -25.27 -7.42 -0.57
CA VAL A 518 -26.11 -6.34 -1.08
C VAL A 518 -25.87 -5.11 -0.24
N ARG A 519 -25.41 -4.04 -0.91
CA ARG A 519 -25.33 -2.70 -0.33
C ARG A 519 -26.59 -1.94 -0.69
N TRP A 520 -27.18 -1.27 0.29
CA TRP A 520 -28.39 -0.47 0.13
C TRP A 520 -28.10 0.99 0.46
N ASP A 521 -28.67 1.91 -0.31
CA ASP A 521 -28.67 3.34 -0.03
C ASP A 521 -29.91 3.67 0.81
N ALA A 522 -29.71 4.12 2.04
CA ALA A 522 -30.77 4.55 2.94
C ALA A 522 -30.83 6.09 2.99
N VAL A 523 -32.02 6.62 2.75
CA VAL A 523 -32.31 8.06 2.88
C VAL A 523 -33.51 8.21 3.79
N VAL A 524 -33.31 8.89 4.92
CA VAL A 524 -34.38 9.22 5.87
C VAL A 524 -34.76 10.68 5.68
N THR A 525 -36.05 10.93 5.42
CA THR A 525 -36.63 12.28 5.31
C THR A 525 -37.64 12.54 6.41
N ASN A 526 -37.85 13.80 6.77
CA ASN A 526 -38.96 14.21 7.64
C ASN A 526 -40.23 14.52 6.81
N GLN A 527 -41.27 15.02 7.48
CA GLN A 527 -42.55 15.43 6.86
C GLN A 527 -42.45 16.55 5.81
N ASP A 528 -41.35 17.31 5.82
CA ASP A 528 -41.10 18.43 4.91
C ASP A 528 -40.13 18.05 3.78
N ASP A 529 -39.92 16.75 3.55
CA ASP A 529 -38.97 16.17 2.58
C ASP A 529 -37.51 16.57 2.82
N VAL A 530 -37.17 17.07 4.01
CA VAL A 530 -35.78 17.36 4.41
C VAL A 530 -35.09 16.04 4.73
N VAL A 531 -33.96 15.78 4.08
CA VAL A 531 -33.11 14.62 4.40
C VAL A 531 -32.47 14.84 5.78
N VAL A 532 -32.86 14.02 6.75
CA VAL A 532 -32.36 14.08 8.13
C VAL A 532 -31.20 13.12 8.36
N ALA A 533 -31.18 11.98 7.67
CA ALA A 533 -30.08 11.01 7.73
C ALA A 533 -29.87 10.29 6.39
N THR A 534 -28.61 9.97 6.08
CA THR A 534 -28.25 9.08 4.97
C THR A 534 -27.11 8.15 5.38
N TYR A 535 -27.14 6.91 4.89
CA TYR A 535 -26.17 5.87 5.19
C TYR A 535 -26.32 4.72 4.19
N ASP A 536 -25.31 3.86 4.13
CA ASP A 536 -25.39 2.60 3.42
C ASP A 536 -25.63 1.45 4.41
N VAL A 537 -26.51 0.51 4.04
CA VAL A 537 -26.73 -0.74 4.80
C VAL A 537 -26.07 -1.89 4.06
N LEU A 538 -25.31 -2.72 4.78
CA LEU A 538 -24.65 -3.91 4.24
C LEU A 538 -25.37 -5.17 4.70
N THR A 539 -25.81 -5.97 3.74
CA THR A 539 -26.54 -7.21 4.01
C THR A 539 -25.94 -8.40 3.28
N LEU A 540 -26.01 -9.58 3.91
CA LEU A 540 -25.81 -10.86 3.25
C LEU A 540 -27.17 -11.42 2.85
N VAL A 541 -27.33 -11.77 1.58
CA VAL A 541 -28.59 -12.26 1.03
C VAL A 541 -28.35 -13.63 0.38
N ALA A 542 -29.11 -14.62 0.80
CA ALA A 542 -29.08 -15.98 0.28
C ALA A 542 -29.36 -16.01 -1.22
N ARG A 543 -28.72 -16.95 -1.89
CA ARG A 543 -28.95 -17.23 -3.30
C ARG A 543 -30.16 -18.14 -3.48
N GLU A 544 -30.71 -18.16 -4.68
CA GLU A 544 -31.88 -18.99 -4.99
C GLU A 544 -31.60 -20.47 -4.70
N GLY A 545 -32.46 -21.10 -3.90
CA GLY A 545 -32.36 -22.52 -3.52
C GLY A 545 -31.63 -22.81 -2.20
N HIS A 546 -31.20 -21.79 -1.45
CA HIS A 546 -30.52 -21.92 -0.15
C HIS A 546 -31.27 -21.24 1.00
#